data_AF-A0A813D9F9-F1
#
_entry.id   AF-A0A813D9F9-F1
#
_cell.length_a   1.000
_cell.length_b   1.000
_cell.length_c   1.000
_cell.angle_alpha   90.00
_cell.angle_beta   90.00
_cell.angle_gamma   90.00
#
_symmetry.space_group_name_H-M   'P 1'
#
loop_
_entity.id
_entity.type
_entity.pdbx_description
1 polymer ?
#
loop_
_entity_poly.entity_id
_entity_poly.type
_entity_poly.pdbx_seq_one_letter_code
_entity_poly.pdbx_strand_id
1 'polypeptide(L)'
;MKRWLHGGQTRDQISGVACCPKPTWTPGRNVVQMVIFSVFRGTGTTMMLSWQGVSGTSFACLNMLVMMYIYPHGGSGHVCQENEPGQCVQGEIVRDDPAYSDLFCWLDTFGVLFLFLLSGSQINTIKFGMSWHIFFMMNFMNPAIGATPGKIPSIIPGLYLDNPCVETFITSVAGGLLAVLATFVPFPLLNARNAFNELDSQTASIGQIWRESVVYFCGTQRSAKCVQIETRIDTLVTTSSHVQASLEDAWWESAILGRREDTRQLLLTMRENLRDMLDMLYAVKTCILQEDFQGQHQDFCEPLRPIMESMVGEALTLAELCVNSAWNSQVPETLIQALETSVGKVRRLQKELVAAYQQNYSRTSRHNDLLDESILVFALSFTARKSADLAGLVTSRHRQQQALEAGGIGCLLRARQVWSALLRKLWTSFLSTWSPSVLLECDHIKFAVRNYIAITLCFVMGVYFQGYVFTPYSPIMASTLALLISKYKNSAFTNN
;
A
#
# COMPACT_ATOMS: atom_id res chain seq x y z
N MET A 1 -42.06 40.52 14.73
CA MET A 1 -43.05 39.42 14.60
C MET A 1 -44.48 39.95 14.35
N LYS A 2 -44.69 40.92 13.43
CA LYS A 2 -46.03 41.41 13.02
C LYS A 2 -46.00 42.28 11.74
N ARG A 3 -45.25 41.85 10.71
CA ARG A 3 -45.16 42.58 9.43
C ARG A 3 -44.79 41.67 8.24
N TRP A 4 -45.40 40.49 8.17
CA TRP A 4 -45.12 39.48 7.13
C TRP A 4 -46.38 38.78 6.60
N LEU A 5 -47.54 39.44 6.70
CA LEU A 5 -48.80 38.93 6.15
C LEU A 5 -49.52 40.07 5.45
N HIS A 6 -49.19 40.29 4.17
CA HIS A 6 -50.10 40.71 3.11
C HIS A 6 -49.30 40.89 1.82
N GLY A 7 -49.41 39.89 0.95
CA GLY A 7 -48.78 39.83 -0.36
C GLY A 7 -49.30 38.61 -1.10
N GLY A 8 -50.62 38.60 -1.38
CA GLY A 8 -51.19 37.68 -2.35
C GLY A 8 -50.73 38.14 -3.74
N GLN A 9 -49.75 37.45 -4.30
CA GLN A 9 -49.29 37.66 -5.66
C GLN A 9 -49.29 36.30 -6.38
N THR A 10 -49.97 36.28 -7.51
CA THR A 10 -50.32 35.15 -8.38
C THR A 10 -49.12 34.28 -8.76
N ARG A 11 -49.35 32.97 -8.75
CA ARG A 11 -48.36 31.90 -8.66
C ARG A 11 -47.94 31.31 -10.02
N ASP A 12 -47.90 32.12 -11.10
CA ASP A 12 -47.70 31.60 -12.47
C ASP A 12 -46.63 32.31 -13.33
N GLN A 13 -45.76 33.16 -12.76
CA GLN A 13 -44.78 33.91 -13.58
C GLN A 13 -43.33 34.00 -13.06
N ILE A 14 -42.92 33.09 -12.16
CA ILE A 14 -41.49 32.94 -11.82
C ILE A 14 -40.93 31.72 -12.57
N SER A 15 -40.96 31.78 -13.90
CA SER A 15 -40.25 30.85 -14.80
C SER A 15 -38.94 31.46 -15.34
N GLY A 16 -38.45 32.52 -14.70
CA GLY A 16 -37.25 33.28 -15.10
C GLY A 16 -36.14 33.33 -14.05
N VAL A 17 -36.18 32.50 -13.00
CA VAL A 17 -34.97 32.30 -12.19
C VAL A 17 -34.03 31.48 -13.06
N ALA A 18 -33.04 32.15 -13.64
CA ALA A 18 -31.89 31.52 -14.26
C ALA A 18 -31.32 30.53 -13.23
N CYS A 19 -31.74 29.27 -13.33
CA CYS A 19 -31.16 28.16 -12.61
C CYS A 19 -29.65 28.30 -12.77
N CYS A 20 -28.92 28.26 -11.64
CA CYS A 20 -27.47 28.28 -11.60
C CYS A 20 -26.91 27.61 -12.85
N PRO A 21 -25.98 28.24 -13.60
CA PRO A 21 -25.44 27.67 -14.82
C PRO A 21 -25.18 26.20 -14.54
N LYS A 22 -25.85 25.32 -15.30
CA LYS A 22 -25.79 23.86 -15.11
C LYS A 22 -24.34 23.56 -14.77
N PRO A 23 -24.01 22.93 -13.63
CA PRO A 23 -22.63 22.75 -13.22
C PRO A 23 -21.94 21.96 -14.33
N THR A 24 -21.34 22.68 -15.28
CA THR A 24 -20.55 22.11 -16.35
C THR A 24 -19.36 21.55 -15.61
N TRP A 25 -19.37 20.24 -15.48
CA TRP A 25 -18.34 19.51 -14.76
C TRP A 25 -17.00 19.92 -15.38
N THR A 26 -16.20 20.68 -14.62
CA THR A 26 -14.91 21.15 -15.12
C THR A 26 -13.90 20.02 -14.88
N PRO A 27 -13.20 19.53 -15.91
CA PRO A 27 -12.25 18.41 -15.82
C PRO A 27 -11.28 18.53 -14.62
N GLY A 28 -10.94 19.75 -14.21
CA GLY A 28 -10.07 20.03 -13.07
C GLY A 28 -10.57 19.54 -11.70
N ARG A 29 -11.89 19.36 -11.48
CA ARG A 29 -12.41 18.94 -10.15
C ARG A 29 -12.01 17.51 -9.81
N ASN A 30 -12.13 16.57 -10.75
CA ASN A 30 -11.71 15.20 -10.52
C ASN A 30 -10.19 15.06 -10.40
N VAL A 31 -9.44 15.82 -11.21
CA VAL A 31 -7.97 15.87 -11.08
C VAL A 31 -7.58 16.26 -9.64
N VAL A 32 -8.16 17.33 -9.11
CA VAL A 32 -7.88 17.79 -7.73
C VAL A 32 -8.31 16.75 -6.70
N GLN A 33 -9.50 16.17 -6.84
CA GLN A 33 -9.98 15.10 -5.95
C GLN A 33 -8.99 13.92 -5.93
N MET A 34 -8.56 13.47 -7.11
CA MET A 34 -7.65 12.35 -7.23
C MET A 34 -6.27 12.66 -6.64
N VAL A 35 -5.78 13.90 -6.79
CA VAL A 35 -4.55 14.36 -6.14
C VAL A 35 -4.68 14.31 -4.62
N ILE A 36 -5.77 14.86 -4.06
CA ILE A 36 -5.99 14.90 -2.61
C ILE A 36 -6.04 13.50 -2.00
N PHE A 37 -6.69 12.55 -2.67
CA PHE A 37 -6.84 11.18 -2.15
C PHE A 37 -5.63 10.27 -2.43
N SER A 38 -4.75 10.65 -3.36
CA SER A 38 -3.61 9.81 -3.73
C SER A 38 -2.30 10.29 -3.13
N VAL A 39 -2.09 11.60 -2.94
CA VAL A 39 -0.83 12.12 -2.39
C VAL A 39 -0.67 11.67 -0.95
N PHE A 40 0.41 10.92 -0.69
CA PHE A 40 0.79 10.46 0.64
C PHE A 40 2.28 10.68 0.92
N ARG A 41 2.77 10.24 2.08
CA ARG A 41 4.15 10.50 2.56
C ARG A 41 5.26 9.93 1.68
N GLY A 42 4.97 8.95 0.82
CA GLY A 42 5.96 8.32 -0.06
C GLY A 42 5.49 8.19 -1.51
N THR A 43 6.42 8.07 -2.44
CA THR A 43 6.13 7.91 -3.87
C THR A 43 5.41 6.59 -4.14
N GLY A 44 5.93 5.46 -3.67
CA GLY A 44 5.31 4.14 -3.78
C GLY A 44 3.90 4.03 -3.18
N THR A 45 3.67 4.54 -1.96
CA THR A 45 2.33 4.64 -1.38
C THR A 45 1.40 5.50 -2.23
N THR A 46 1.88 6.65 -2.72
CA THR A 46 1.11 7.51 -3.63
C THR A 46 0.77 6.82 -4.94
N MET A 47 1.71 6.07 -5.53
CA MET A 47 1.49 5.27 -6.74
C MET A 47 0.46 4.18 -6.50
N MET A 48 0.54 3.48 -5.36
CA MET A 48 -0.45 2.49 -4.96
C MET A 48 -1.85 3.10 -4.87
N LEU A 49 -2.00 4.25 -4.20
CA LEU A 49 -3.29 4.92 -4.03
C LEU A 49 -3.83 5.45 -5.37
N SER A 50 -2.97 6.07 -6.19
CA SER A 50 -3.30 6.50 -7.55
C SER A 50 -3.78 5.32 -8.40
N TRP A 51 -3.07 4.19 -8.35
CA TRP A 51 -3.48 2.98 -9.06
C TRP A 51 -4.82 2.45 -8.56
N GLN A 52 -5.03 2.41 -7.24
CA GLN A 52 -6.29 1.96 -6.65
C GLN A 52 -7.46 2.82 -7.13
N GLY A 53 -7.32 4.15 -7.16
CA GLY A 53 -8.37 5.04 -7.65
C GLY A 53 -8.60 4.93 -9.16
N VAL A 54 -7.53 4.90 -9.97
CA VAL A 54 -7.63 4.70 -11.43
C VAL A 54 -8.30 3.38 -11.76
N SER A 55 -7.88 2.29 -11.11
CA SER A 55 -8.48 0.95 -11.25
C SER A 55 -9.98 0.98 -10.95
N GLY A 56 -10.38 1.55 -9.80
CA GLY A 56 -11.79 1.64 -9.41
C GLY A 56 -12.61 2.40 -10.44
N THR A 57 -12.14 3.58 -10.85
CA THR A 57 -12.76 4.38 -11.91
C THR A 57 -12.83 3.60 -13.24
N SER A 58 -11.80 2.84 -13.59
CA SER A 58 -11.76 2.06 -14.84
C SER A 58 -12.87 1.03 -14.89
N PHE A 59 -13.11 0.29 -13.80
CA PHE A 59 -14.20 -0.69 -13.72
C PHE A 59 -15.57 -0.03 -13.81
N ALA A 60 -15.76 1.14 -13.17
CA ALA A 60 -16.99 1.91 -13.29
C ALA A 60 -17.24 2.39 -14.74
N CYS A 61 -16.21 2.93 -15.39
CA CYS A 61 -16.28 3.35 -16.78
C CYS A 61 -16.52 2.17 -17.73
N LEU A 62 -15.88 1.02 -17.51
CA LEU A 62 -16.08 -0.19 -18.31
C LEU A 62 -17.54 -0.66 -18.24
N ASN A 63 -18.11 -0.74 -17.03
CA ASN A 63 -19.52 -1.08 -16.85
C ASN A 63 -20.43 -0.12 -17.60
N MET A 64 -20.17 1.18 -17.47
CA MET A 64 -20.97 2.21 -18.12
C MET A 64 -20.85 2.15 -19.65
N LEU A 65 -19.67 1.85 -20.21
CA LEU A 65 -19.49 1.63 -21.66
C LEU A 65 -20.28 0.42 -22.15
N VAL A 66 -20.35 -0.66 -21.36
CA VAL A 66 -21.21 -1.82 -21.66
C VAL A 66 -22.69 -1.40 -21.65
N MET A 67 -23.12 -0.63 -20.65
CA MET A 67 -24.49 -0.12 -20.58
C MET A 67 -24.84 0.81 -21.74
N MET A 68 -23.91 1.68 -22.17
CA MET A 68 -24.08 2.53 -23.35
C MET A 68 -24.10 1.73 -24.66
N TYR A 69 -23.42 0.58 -24.71
CA TYR A 69 -23.49 -0.31 -25.87
C TYR A 69 -24.85 -1.02 -25.96
N ILE A 70 -25.40 -1.42 -24.80
CA ILE A 70 -26.71 -2.09 -24.72
C ILE A 70 -27.87 -1.10 -24.94
N TYR A 71 -27.82 0.07 -24.30
CA TYR A 71 -28.81 1.15 -24.43
C TYR A 71 -28.12 2.48 -24.80
N PRO A 72 -27.95 2.78 -26.09
CA PRO A 72 -27.21 3.95 -26.58
C PRO A 72 -27.70 5.30 -26.07
N HIS A 73 -29.01 5.43 -25.81
CA HIS A 73 -29.63 6.65 -25.26
C HIS A 73 -29.88 6.58 -23.76
N GLY A 74 -29.59 5.43 -23.13
CA GLY A 74 -29.91 5.17 -21.73
C GLY A 74 -31.37 5.47 -21.43
N GLY A 75 -31.62 6.10 -20.28
CA GLY A 75 -32.96 6.53 -19.89
C GLY A 75 -33.41 7.83 -20.55
N SER A 76 -32.69 8.42 -21.51
CA SER A 76 -33.13 9.69 -22.13
C SER A 76 -34.57 9.57 -22.63
N GLY A 77 -35.37 10.60 -22.36
CA GLY A 77 -36.73 10.68 -22.86
C GLY A 77 -37.17 12.11 -23.10
N HIS A 78 -38.10 12.27 -24.02
CA HIS A 78 -38.72 13.54 -24.35
C HIS A 78 -40.17 13.56 -23.89
N VAL A 79 -40.67 14.76 -23.59
CA VAL A 79 -42.10 14.95 -23.30
C VAL A 79 -42.85 14.88 -24.62
N CYS A 80 -43.81 13.97 -24.70
CA CYS A 80 -44.67 13.76 -25.87
C CYS A 80 -45.30 15.08 -26.33
N GLN A 81 -45.06 15.47 -27.58
CA GLN A 81 -45.67 16.65 -28.18
C GLN A 81 -46.99 16.29 -28.87
N GLU A 82 -47.92 17.25 -28.93
CA GLU A 82 -49.28 17.08 -29.48
C GLU A 82 -49.30 16.63 -30.97
N ASN A 83 -48.16 16.74 -31.66
CA ASN A 83 -47.99 16.44 -33.07
C ASN A 83 -47.39 15.05 -33.36
N GLU A 84 -47.27 14.16 -32.35
CA GLU A 84 -46.79 12.78 -32.53
C GLU A 84 -47.97 11.79 -32.50
N PRO A 85 -48.74 11.64 -33.62
CA PRO A 85 -49.97 10.88 -33.63
C PRO A 85 -49.73 9.39 -33.37
N GLY A 86 -50.30 8.90 -32.27
CA GLY A 86 -50.46 7.46 -31.99
C GLY A 86 -49.36 6.78 -31.18
N GLN A 87 -48.35 7.52 -30.67
CA GLN A 87 -47.25 6.92 -29.90
C GLN A 87 -47.28 7.22 -28.39
N CYS A 88 -47.96 8.29 -27.95
CA CYS A 88 -47.94 8.69 -26.53
C CYS A 88 -49.08 9.66 -26.17
N VAL A 89 -49.36 9.80 -24.86
CA VAL A 89 -50.29 10.80 -24.33
C VAL A 89 -49.54 12.12 -24.09
N GLN A 90 -50.13 13.26 -24.46
CA GLN A 90 -49.52 14.58 -24.25
C GLN A 90 -49.10 14.76 -22.78
N GLY A 91 -47.82 15.09 -22.57
CA GLY A 91 -47.23 15.24 -21.24
C GLY A 91 -46.58 13.98 -20.64
N GLU A 92 -46.74 12.82 -21.27
CA GLU A 92 -46.01 11.60 -20.90
C GLU A 92 -44.54 11.68 -21.36
N ILE A 93 -43.62 11.14 -20.57
CA ILE A 93 -42.20 11.03 -20.93
C ILE A 93 -42.03 9.75 -21.74
N VAL A 94 -41.77 9.89 -23.03
CA VAL A 94 -41.44 8.77 -23.93
C VAL A 94 -39.94 8.59 -23.94
N ARG A 95 -39.46 7.37 -23.73
CA ARG A 95 -38.02 7.05 -23.80
C ARG A 95 -37.57 7.07 -25.25
N ASP A 96 -36.39 7.61 -25.50
CA ASP A 96 -35.79 7.70 -26.84
C ASP A 96 -35.39 6.31 -27.36
N ASP A 97 -35.06 5.38 -26.46
CA ASP A 97 -34.75 3.99 -26.78
C ASP A 97 -35.90 3.06 -26.35
N PRO A 98 -36.64 2.45 -27.29
CA PRO A 98 -37.76 1.56 -26.96
C PRO A 98 -37.31 0.23 -26.36
N ALA A 99 -36.03 -0.15 -26.49
CA ALA A 99 -35.49 -1.35 -25.87
C ALA A 99 -35.09 -1.14 -24.40
N TYR A 100 -35.08 0.11 -23.93
CA TYR A 100 -34.66 0.46 -22.58
C TYR A 100 -35.51 -0.22 -21.52
N SER A 101 -34.85 -0.90 -20.57
CA SER A 101 -35.51 -1.58 -19.44
C SER A 101 -35.00 -1.02 -18.12
N ASP A 102 -35.88 -0.36 -17.38
CA ASP A 102 -35.59 0.13 -16.02
C ASP A 102 -35.13 -1.01 -15.12
N LEU A 103 -35.77 -2.19 -15.21
CA LEU A 103 -35.44 -3.36 -14.40
C LEU A 103 -33.98 -3.80 -14.62
N PHE A 104 -33.53 -3.83 -15.88
CA PHE A 104 -32.15 -4.21 -16.19
C PHE A 104 -31.15 -3.21 -15.61
N CYS A 105 -31.44 -1.91 -15.70
CA CYS A 105 -30.58 -0.86 -15.13
C CYS A 105 -30.50 -0.94 -13.60
N TRP A 106 -31.61 -1.25 -12.93
CA TRP A 106 -31.62 -1.48 -11.48
C TRP A 106 -30.83 -2.72 -11.08
N LEU A 107 -31.01 -3.84 -11.82
CA LEU A 107 -30.25 -5.07 -11.59
C LEU A 107 -28.75 -4.88 -11.80
N ASP A 108 -28.35 -4.16 -12.85
CA ASP A 108 -26.95 -3.78 -13.10
C ASP A 108 -26.40 -2.93 -11.95
N THR A 109 -27.09 -1.83 -11.61
CA THR A 109 -26.65 -0.90 -10.57
C THR A 109 -26.41 -1.62 -9.24
N PHE A 110 -27.38 -2.42 -8.81
CA PHE A 110 -27.30 -3.13 -7.54
C PHE A 110 -26.36 -4.34 -7.58
N GLY A 111 -26.33 -5.06 -8.70
CA GLY A 111 -25.41 -6.16 -8.92
C GLY A 111 -23.95 -5.70 -8.85
N VAL A 112 -23.61 -4.62 -9.58
CA VAL A 112 -22.25 -4.06 -9.62
C VAL A 112 -21.86 -3.47 -8.28
N LEU A 113 -22.75 -2.74 -7.58
CA LEU A 113 -22.49 -2.26 -6.22
C LEU A 113 -22.20 -3.41 -5.25
N PHE A 114 -22.99 -4.48 -5.32
CA PHE A 114 -22.76 -5.66 -4.49
C PHE A 114 -21.43 -6.34 -4.84
N LEU A 115 -21.10 -6.47 -6.13
CA LEU A 115 -19.84 -7.04 -6.59
C LEU A 115 -18.62 -6.22 -6.13
N PHE A 116 -18.68 -4.88 -6.16
CA PHE A 116 -17.62 -4.03 -5.62
C PHE A 116 -17.41 -4.25 -4.12
N LEU A 117 -18.49 -4.30 -3.34
CA LEU A 117 -18.43 -4.51 -1.89
C LEU A 117 -18.00 -5.92 -1.50
N LEU A 118 -18.41 -6.91 -2.30
CA LEU A 118 -18.04 -8.30 -2.09
C LEU A 118 -16.60 -8.57 -2.55
N SER A 119 -16.07 -7.82 -3.52
CA SER A 119 -14.69 -8.01 -3.98
C SER A 119 -13.68 -7.87 -2.84
N GLY A 120 -12.65 -8.72 -2.83
CA GLY A 120 -11.50 -8.59 -1.94
C GLY A 120 -10.55 -7.45 -2.32
N SER A 121 -11.04 -6.46 -3.07
CA SER A 121 -10.23 -5.36 -3.59
C SER A 121 -9.79 -4.44 -2.46
N GLN A 122 -8.78 -3.63 -2.75
CA GLN A 122 -8.38 -2.56 -1.83
C GLN A 122 -9.51 -1.56 -1.64
N ILE A 123 -9.67 -1.06 -0.41
CA ILE A 123 -10.83 -0.23 -0.02
C ILE A 123 -10.95 1.01 -0.92
N ASN A 124 -9.85 1.66 -1.30
CA ASN A 124 -9.93 2.85 -2.15
C ASN A 124 -10.41 2.52 -3.57
N THR A 125 -10.05 1.36 -4.12
CA THR A 125 -10.58 0.89 -5.40
C THR A 125 -12.10 0.74 -5.34
N ILE A 126 -12.61 0.17 -4.25
CA ILE A 126 -14.05 0.02 -4.01
C ILE A 126 -14.71 1.40 -3.88
N LYS A 127 -14.12 2.32 -3.12
CA LYS A 127 -14.62 3.69 -2.92
C LYS A 127 -14.76 4.45 -4.24
N PHE A 128 -13.68 4.52 -5.03
CA PHE A 128 -13.69 5.22 -6.32
C PHE A 128 -14.60 4.53 -7.34
N GLY A 129 -14.55 3.20 -7.43
CA GLY A 129 -15.39 2.44 -8.34
C GLY A 129 -16.87 2.63 -8.06
N MET A 130 -17.30 2.47 -6.81
CA MET A 130 -18.71 2.69 -6.45
C MET A 130 -19.14 4.15 -6.61
N SER A 131 -18.32 5.10 -6.18
CA SER A 131 -18.67 6.53 -6.27
C SER A 131 -18.93 6.95 -7.72
N TRP A 132 -18.08 6.52 -8.66
CA TRP A 132 -18.23 6.81 -10.08
C TRP A 132 -19.34 5.99 -10.72
N HIS A 133 -19.48 4.72 -10.37
CA HIS A 133 -20.57 3.88 -10.87
C HIS A 133 -21.94 4.46 -10.51
N ILE A 134 -22.14 4.90 -9.26
CA ILE A 134 -23.36 5.59 -8.81
C ILE A 134 -23.63 6.85 -9.63
N PHE A 135 -22.59 7.67 -9.82
CA PHE A 135 -22.71 8.90 -10.61
C PHE A 135 -23.13 8.61 -12.06
N PHE A 136 -22.50 7.63 -12.70
CA PHE A 136 -22.83 7.23 -14.07
C PHE A 136 -24.24 6.65 -14.17
N MET A 137 -24.62 5.72 -13.30
CA MET A 137 -25.93 5.08 -13.35
C MET A 137 -27.07 6.07 -13.06
N MET A 138 -26.87 7.03 -12.14
CA MET A 138 -27.88 8.06 -11.90
C MET A 138 -28.10 8.96 -13.12
N ASN A 139 -27.03 9.39 -13.79
CA ASN A 139 -27.15 10.17 -15.02
C ASN A 139 -27.76 9.34 -16.16
N PHE A 140 -27.34 8.08 -16.27
CA PHE A 140 -27.83 7.16 -17.29
C PHE A 140 -29.32 6.89 -17.16
N MET A 141 -29.85 6.73 -15.94
CA MET A 141 -31.27 6.47 -15.68
C MET A 141 -32.13 7.74 -15.70
N ASN A 142 -31.52 8.93 -15.64
CA ASN A 142 -32.22 10.20 -15.58
C ASN A 142 -32.92 10.50 -16.94
N PRO A 143 -34.26 10.63 -16.99
CA PRO A 143 -34.97 10.90 -18.22
C PRO A 143 -34.58 12.21 -18.90
N ALA A 144 -34.12 13.20 -18.14
CA ALA A 144 -33.73 14.50 -18.68
C ALA A 144 -32.31 14.54 -19.29
N ILE A 145 -31.49 13.50 -19.05
CA ILE A 145 -30.08 13.48 -19.46
C ILE A 145 -29.76 12.22 -20.27
N GLY A 146 -30.12 11.05 -19.73
CA GLY A 146 -29.82 9.74 -20.29
C GLY A 146 -28.33 9.49 -20.50
N ALA A 147 -28.03 8.63 -21.48
CA ALA A 147 -26.66 8.46 -21.95
C ALA A 147 -26.24 9.70 -22.75
N THR A 148 -25.21 10.42 -22.30
CA THR A 148 -24.70 11.59 -23.01
C THR A 148 -23.74 11.15 -24.12
N PRO A 149 -24.13 11.21 -25.41
CA PRO A 149 -23.18 10.94 -26.49
C PRO A 149 -22.15 12.06 -26.53
N GLY A 150 -20.87 11.69 -26.59
CA GLY A 150 -19.83 12.68 -26.82
C GLY A 150 -19.87 13.19 -28.26
N LYS A 151 -19.28 14.37 -28.48
CA LYS A 151 -19.21 15.08 -29.75
C LYS A 151 -17.79 15.07 -30.32
N ILE A 152 -16.77 14.90 -29.48
CA ILE A 152 -15.35 14.96 -29.88
C ILE A 152 -14.86 13.53 -30.13
N PRO A 153 -14.72 13.09 -31.39
CA PRO A 153 -14.29 11.73 -31.68
C PRO A 153 -12.86 11.50 -31.17
N SER A 154 -12.61 10.33 -30.59
CA SER A 154 -11.27 9.88 -30.21
C SER A 154 -10.60 9.09 -31.35
N ILE A 155 -9.37 8.63 -31.10
CA ILE A 155 -8.64 7.73 -32.02
C ILE A 155 -9.35 6.37 -32.16
N ILE A 156 -10.09 5.95 -31.13
CA ILE A 156 -10.84 4.70 -31.13
C ILE A 156 -12.24 4.97 -31.70
N PRO A 157 -12.64 4.32 -32.81
CA PRO A 157 -13.97 4.49 -33.39
C PRO A 157 -15.08 4.22 -32.35
N GLY A 158 -16.05 5.13 -32.25
CA GLY A 158 -17.18 5.03 -31.32
C GLY A 158 -16.89 5.53 -29.89
N LEU A 159 -15.64 5.87 -29.56
CA LEU A 159 -15.30 6.47 -28.28
C LEU A 159 -15.09 7.98 -28.45
N TYR A 160 -15.74 8.77 -27.60
CA TYR A 160 -15.69 10.24 -27.65
C TYR A 160 -14.98 10.78 -26.40
N LEU A 161 -14.09 11.78 -26.57
CA LEU A 161 -13.26 12.31 -25.50
C LEU A 161 -14.05 13.11 -24.45
N ASP A 162 -15.16 13.70 -24.86
CA ASP A 162 -16.10 14.44 -24.02
C ASP A 162 -17.23 13.57 -23.45
N ASN A 163 -17.17 12.24 -23.66
CA ASN A 163 -18.03 11.32 -22.94
C ASN A 163 -17.66 11.38 -21.43
N PRO A 164 -18.63 11.57 -20.51
CA PRO A 164 -18.35 11.68 -19.08
C PRO A 164 -17.51 10.52 -18.51
N CYS A 165 -17.66 9.31 -19.03
CA CYS A 165 -16.87 8.14 -18.60
C CYS A 165 -15.41 8.26 -19.02
N VAL A 166 -15.18 8.65 -20.27
CA VAL A 166 -13.83 8.81 -20.85
C VAL A 166 -13.13 9.99 -20.21
N GLU A 167 -13.83 11.12 -20.06
CA GLU A 167 -13.34 12.30 -19.37
C GLU A 167 -12.96 11.97 -17.92
N THR A 168 -13.82 11.29 -17.18
CA THR A 168 -13.55 10.89 -15.78
C THR A 168 -12.36 9.95 -15.70
N PHE A 169 -12.22 9.00 -16.64
CA PHE A 169 -11.07 8.11 -16.70
C PHE A 169 -9.77 8.88 -16.98
N ILE A 170 -9.74 9.72 -18.02
CA ILE A 170 -8.57 10.53 -18.39
C ILE A 170 -8.17 11.47 -17.25
N THR A 171 -9.14 12.14 -16.63
CA THR A 171 -8.88 13.06 -15.50
C THR A 171 -8.41 12.31 -14.25
N SER A 172 -8.87 11.07 -14.01
CA SER A 172 -8.35 10.23 -12.92
C SER A 172 -6.91 9.81 -13.17
N VAL A 173 -6.56 9.44 -14.42
CA VAL A 173 -5.17 9.14 -14.81
C VAL A 173 -4.29 10.39 -14.66
N ALA A 174 -4.74 11.54 -15.15
CA ALA A 174 -4.02 12.80 -15.04
C ALA A 174 -3.81 13.21 -13.57
N GLY A 175 -4.84 13.13 -12.73
CA GLY A 175 -4.74 13.40 -11.30
C GLY A 175 -3.82 12.43 -10.58
N GLY A 176 -3.88 11.13 -10.90
CA GLY A 176 -2.97 10.13 -10.36
C GLY A 176 -1.50 10.37 -10.74
N LEU A 177 -1.24 10.79 -11.99
CA LEU A 177 0.09 11.16 -12.46
C LEU A 177 0.60 12.44 -11.78
N LEU A 178 -0.24 13.47 -11.65
CA LEU A 178 0.10 14.70 -10.94
C LEU A 178 0.40 14.44 -9.46
N ALA A 179 -0.36 13.55 -8.81
CA ALA A 179 -0.09 13.12 -7.44
C ALA A 179 1.30 12.50 -7.32
N VAL A 180 1.64 11.58 -8.23
CA VAL A 180 2.96 10.95 -8.27
C VAL A 180 4.06 11.97 -8.52
N LEU A 181 3.88 12.89 -9.48
CA LEU A 181 4.82 13.97 -9.78
C LEU A 181 5.04 14.90 -8.58
N ALA A 182 3.99 15.19 -7.80
CA ALA A 182 4.10 16.00 -6.59
C ALA A 182 5.06 15.37 -5.55
N THR A 183 5.20 14.04 -5.50
CA THR A 183 6.14 13.37 -4.58
C THR A 183 7.61 13.50 -4.99
N PHE A 184 7.91 14.00 -6.20
CA PHE A 184 9.27 14.24 -6.66
C PHE A 184 9.78 15.65 -6.30
N VAL A 185 8.91 16.58 -5.91
CA VAL A 185 9.23 17.99 -5.68
C VAL A 185 9.09 18.31 -4.18
N PRO A 186 10.07 18.97 -3.54
CA PRO A 186 11.37 19.40 -4.07
C PRO A 186 12.41 18.26 -4.16
N PHE A 187 12.25 17.21 -3.35
CA PHE A 187 13.13 16.06 -3.34
C PHE A 187 12.30 14.78 -3.39
N PRO A 188 12.77 13.73 -4.09
CA PRO A 188 11.99 12.51 -4.28
C PRO A 188 11.83 11.72 -2.97
N LEU A 189 10.58 11.57 -2.53
CA LEU A 189 10.17 10.86 -1.31
C LEU A 189 10.05 9.34 -1.54
N LEU A 190 11.16 8.72 -1.91
CA LEU A 190 11.21 7.31 -2.28
C LEU A 190 11.12 6.41 -1.04
N ASN A 191 10.14 5.50 -1.00
CA ASN A 191 10.01 4.51 0.06
C ASN A 191 11.20 3.56 0.11
N ALA A 192 11.83 3.25 -1.03
CA ALA A 192 13.08 2.48 -1.03
C ALA A 192 14.19 3.19 -0.24
N ARG A 193 14.26 4.54 -0.32
CA ARG A 193 15.24 5.34 0.43
C ARG A 193 14.89 5.39 1.90
N ASN A 194 13.61 5.53 2.24
CA ASN A 194 13.14 5.49 3.63
C ASN A 194 13.45 4.13 4.25
N ALA A 195 13.12 3.03 3.57
CA ALA A 195 13.43 1.67 4.00
C ALA A 195 14.94 1.46 4.21
N PHE A 196 15.78 1.97 3.30
CA PHE A 196 17.23 1.93 3.46
C PHE A 196 17.71 2.68 4.72
N ASN A 197 17.26 3.92 4.91
CA ASN A 197 17.63 4.72 6.09
C ASN A 197 17.15 4.05 7.40
N GLU A 198 15.95 3.46 7.38
CA GLU A 198 15.40 2.73 8.52
C GLU A 198 16.20 1.45 8.80
N LEU A 199 16.60 0.69 7.77
CA LEU A 199 17.48 -0.48 7.88
C LEU A 199 18.87 -0.12 8.42
N ASP A 200 19.46 0.98 7.96
CA ASP A 200 20.75 1.47 8.44
C ASP A 200 20.66 1.86 9.93
N SER A 201 19.65 2.65 10.29
CA SER A 201 19.36 2.99 11.69
C SER A 201 19.08 1.76 12.55
N GLN A 202 18.36 0.78 12.01
CA GLN A 202 18.05 -0.48 12.70
C GLN A 202 19.33 -1.30 12.93
N THR A 203 20.22 -1.37 11.94
CA THR A 203 21.50 -2.09 12.03
C THR A 203 22.41 -1.45 13.07
N ALA A 204 22.54 -0.13 13.07
CA ALA A 204 23.29 0.60 14.09
C ALA A 204 22.72 0.37 15.51
N SER A 205 21.38 0.34 15.64
CA SER A 205 20.71 0.07 16.92
C SER A 205 20.94 -1.36 17.41
N ILE A 206 20.81 -2.36 16.53
CA ILE A 206 21.18 -3.76 16.81
C ILE A 206 22.62 -3.81 17.30
N GLY A 207 23.50 -3.07 16.64
CA GLY A 207 24.91 -3.08 16.97
C GLY A 207 25.22 -2.48 18.34
N GLN A 208 24.59 -1.36 18.67
CA GLN A 208 24.69 -0.75 19.99
C GLN A 208 24.16 -1.69 21.08
N ILE A 209 22.99 -2.30 20.87
CA ILE A 209 22.39 -3.24 21.83
C ILE A 209 23.32 -4.43 22.06
N TRP A 210 23.88 -5.04 21.01
CA TRP A 210 24.82 -6.16 21.16
C TRP A 210 26.08 -5.80 21.95
N ARG A 211 26.67 -4.63 21.69
CA ARG A 211 27.85 -4.16 22.44
C ARG A 211 27.51 -3.95 23.91
N GLU A 212 26.38 -3.29 24.21
CA GLU A 212 25.92 -3.07 25.57
C GLU A 212 25.57 -4.39 26.28
N SER A 213 24.96 -5.34 25.58
CA SER A 213 24.65 -6.69 26.06
C SER A 213 25.90 -7.45 26.46
N VAL A 214 26.94 -7.50 25.60
CA VAL A 214 28.20 -8.19 25.93
C VAL A 214 28.91 -7.52 27.10
N VAL A 215 28.96 -6.18 27.13
CA VAL A 215 29.59 -5.44 28.24
C VAL A 215 28.83 -5.63 29.56
N TYR A 216 27.50 -5.62 29.52
CA TYR A 216 26.67 -5.88 30.69
C TYR A 216 26.83 -7.32 31.19
N PHE A 217 26.74 -8.28 30.27
CA PHE A 217 26.78 -9.70 30.59
C PHE A 217 28.15 -10.14 31.07
N CYS A 218 29.26 -9.54 30.61
CA CYS A 218 30.60 -9.79 31.19
C CYS A 218 30.91 -8.91 32.42
N GLY A 219 29.89 -8.28 33.00
CA GLY A 219 30.02 -7.45 34.19
C GLY A 219 30.17 -8.28 35.47
N THR A 220 30.27 -7.61 36.60
CA THR A 220 30.41 -8.26 37.92
C THR A 220 29.13 -8.21 38.75
N GLN A 221 28.15 -7.41 38.35
CA GLN A 221 26.93 -7.18 39.14
C GLN A 221 25.77 -6.71 38.27
N ARG A 222 24.56 -7.07 38.72
CA ARG A 222 23.30 -6.62 38.13
C ARG A 222 23.18 -5.10 38.23
N SER A 223 22.76 -4.47 37.15
CA SER A 223 22.58 -3.01 37.07
C SER A 223 21.30 -2.65 36.31
N ALA A 224 20.84 -1.41 36.47
CA ALA A 224 19.66 -0.90 35.76
C ALA A 224 19.80 -0.92 34.22
N LYS A 225 20.99 -1.22 33.69
CA LYS A 225 21.24 -1.36 32.25
C LYS A 225 20.42 -2.51 31.63
N CYS A 226 20.11 -3.59 32.36
CA CYS A 226 19.31 -4.69 31.79
C CYS A 226 17.93 -4.22 31.33
N VAL A 227 17.26 -3.37 32.12
CA VAL A 227 15.95 -2.79 31.79
C VAL A 227 16.05 -1.84 30.59
N GLN A 228 17.15 -1.09 30.49
CA GLN A 228 17.40 -0.21 29.33
C GLN A 228 17.62 -1.01 28.05
N ILE A 229 18.38 -2.11 28.11
CA ILE A 229 18.60 -3.03 27.00
C ILE A 229 17.26 -3.66 26.57
N GLU A 230 16.47 -4.16 27.52
CA GLU A 230 15.13 -4.70 27.26
C GLU A 230 14.24 -3.69 26.52
N THR A 231 14.12 -2.46 27.03
CA THR A 231 13.26 -1.43 26.45
C THR A 231 13.67 -1.09 25.01
N ARG A 232 14.97 -1.10 24.73
CA ARG A 232 15.51 -0.87 23.39
C ARG A 232 15.23 -2.02 22.44
N ILE A 233 15.33 -3.26 22.90
CA ILE A 233 14.96 -4.46 22.12
C ILE A 233 13.47 -4.40 21.75
N ASP A 234 12.59 -4.08 22.70
CA ASP A 234 11.15 -4.00 22.44
C ASP A 234 10.81 -2.87 21.45
N THR A 235 11.47 -1.71 21.59
CA THR A 235 11.33 -0.61 20.63
C THR A 235 11.78 -1.03 19.22
N LEU A 236 12.90 -1.77 19.12
CA LEU A 236 13.45 -2.22 17.85
C LEU A 236 12.57 -3.24 17.11
N VAL A 237 11.84 -4.08 17.86
CA VAL A 237 10.84 -4.99 17.28
C VAL A 237 9.70 -4.20 16.62
N THR A 238 9.24 -3.12 17.27
CA THR A 238 8.18 -2.28 16.68
C THR A 238 8.64 -1.59 15.41
N THR A 239 9.86 -1.04 15.38
CA THR A 239 10.41 -0.36 14.19
C THR A 239 10.68 -1.31 13.02
N SER A 240 10.99 -2.59 13.26
CA SER A 240 11.21 -3.58 12.19
C SER A 240 9.97 -3.81 11.31
N SER A 241 8.77 -3.57 11.85
CA SER A 241 7.52 -3.68 11.09
C SER A 241 7.34 -2.56 10.07
N HIS A 242 7.83 -1.35 10.39
CA HIS A 242 7.79 -0.19 9.49
C HIS A 242 8.68 -0.37 8.26
N VAL A 243 9.88 -0.93 8.43
CA VAL A 243 10.78 -1.27 7.32
C VAL A 243 10.08 -2.18 6.30
N GLN A 244 9.31 -3.15 6.77
CA GLN A 244 8.58 -4.07 5.88
C GLN A 244 7.53 -3.34 5.06
N ALA A 245 6.72 -2.50 5.71
CA ALA A 245 5.70 -1.71 5.02
C ALA A 245 6.35 -0.80 3.95
N SER A 246 7.43 -0.11 4.31
CA SER A 246 8.21 0.72 3.38
C SER A 246 8.76 -0.09 2.19
N LEU A 247 9.22 -1.33 2.38
CA LEU A 247 9.71 -2.20 1.31
C LEU A 247 8.61 -2.79 0.43
N GLU A 248 7.43 -3.05 0.99
CA GLU A 248 6.24 -3.45 0.25
C GLU A 248 5.75 -2.29 -0.64
N ASP A 249 5.70 -1.07 -0.10
CA ASP A 249 5.35 0.13 -0.86
C ASP A 249 6.39 0.50 -1.91
N ALA A 250 7.68 0.25 -1.64
CA ALA A 250 8.77 0.41 -2.60
C ALA A 250 8.63 -0.50 -3.83
N TRP A 251 7.81 -1.56 -3.78
CA TRP A 251 7.51 -2.37 -4.95
C TRP A 251 6.88 -1.53 -6.07
N TRP A 252 6.00 -0.58 -5.73
CA TRP A 252 5.35 0.29 -6.72
C TRP A 252 6.35 1.18 -7.45
N GLU A 253 7.40 1.63 -6.76
CA GLU A 253 8.49 2.41 -7.35
C GLU A 253 9.34 1.54 -8.30
N SER A 254 9.66 0.32 -7.85
CA SER A 254 10.46 -0.65 -8.62
C SER A 254 9.74 -1.20 -9.84
N ALA A 255 8.43 -1.44 -9.75
CA ALA A 255 7.62 -2.00 -10.84
C ALA A 255 7.58 -1.08 -12.05
N ILE A 256 7.52 0.24 -11.85
CA ILE A 256 7.46 1.22 -12.94
C ILE A 256 8.87 1.61 -13.40
N LEU A 257 9.81 1.82 -12.47
CA LEU A 257 11.15 2.29 -12.82
C LEU A 257 12.09 1.16 -13.29
N GLY A 258 11.75 -0.10 -13.05
CA GLY A 258 12.42 -1.32 -13.53
C GLY A 258 13.83 -1.57 -12.99
N ARG A 259 14.63 -0.51 -12.79
CA ARG A 259 16.04 -0.56 -12.34
C ARG A 259 16.20 -0.77 -10.84
N ARG A 260 15.15 -0.58 -10.04
CA ARG A 260 15.23 -0.59 -8.56
C ARG A 260 14.76 -1.87 -7.90
N GLU A 261 14.26 -2.84 -8.68
CA GLU A 261 13.86 -4.12 -8.13
C GLU A 261 15.06 -4.86 -7.52
N ASP A 262 16.25 -4.73 -8.09
CA ASP A 262 17.45 -5.37 -7.55
C ASP A 262 17.83 -4.83 -6.16
N THR A 263 17.83 -3.50 -6.01
CA THR A 263 18.03 -2.84 -4.71
C THR A 263 16.96 -3.26 -3.72
N ARG A 264 15.67 -3.27 -4.10
CA ARG A 264 14.57 -3.67 -3.22
C ARG A 264 14.71 -5.12 -2.73
N GLN A 265 15.06 -6.04 -3.64
CA GLN A 265 15.28 -7.44 -3.30
C GLN A 265 16.49 -7.61 -2.37
N LEU A 266 17.56 -6.84 -2.59
CA LEU A 266 18.71 -6.85 -1.68
C LEU A 266 18.35 -6.33 -0.29
N LEU A 267 17.57 -5.24 -0.20
CA LEU A 267 17.06 -4.71 1.07
C LEU A 267 16.13 -5.70 1.78
N LEU A 268 15.30 -6.46 1.05
CA LEU A 268 14.49 -7.53 1.62
C LEU A 268 15.36 -8.64 2.23
N THR A 269 16.39 -9.09 1.51
CA THR A 269 17.35 -10.07 2.03
C THR A 269 18.09 -9.54 3.26
N MET A 270 18.48 -8.27 3.28
CA MET A 270 19.09 -7.63 4.44
C MET A 270 18.14 -7.58 5.63
N ARG A 271 16.89 -7.18 5.40
CA ARG A 271 15.85 -7.18 6.43
C ARG A 271 15.67 -8.56 7.05
N GLU A 272 15.57 -9.60 6.23
CA GLU A 272 15.44 -10.99 6.71
C GLU A 272 16.63 -11.39 7.60
N ASN A 273 17.86 -11.05 7.18
CA ASN A 273 19.05 -11.33 7.99
C ASN A 273 19.06 -10.52 9.31
N LEU A 274 18.68 -9.25 9.29
CA LEU A 274 18.60 -8.41 10.49
C LEU A 274 17.47 -8.85 11.43
N ARG A 275 16.37 -9.37 10.89
CA ARG A 275 15.30 -9.99 11.68
C ARG A 275 15.81 -11.22 12.42
N ASP A 276 16.57 -12.09 11.76
CA ASP A 276 17.17 -13.25 12.44
C ASP A 276 18.12 -12.82 13.57
N MET A 277 18.90 -11.74 13.38
CA MET A 277 19.74 -11.18 14.44
C MET A 277 18.92 -10.57 15.59
N LEU A 278 17.78 -9.95 15.28
CA LEU A 278 16.86 -9.40 16.27
C LEU A 278 16.17 -10.51 17.09
N ASP A 279 15.79 -11.60 16.44
CA ASP A 279 15.22 -12.77 17.12
C ASP A 279 16.24 -13.37 18.11
N MET A 280 17.54 -13.38 17.77
CA MET A 280 18.60 -13.75 18.71
C MET A 280 18.77 -12.75 19.85
N LEU A 281 18.66 -11.43 19.59
CA LEU A 281 18.66 -10.43 20.67
C LEU A 281 17.49 -10.64 21.64
N TYR A 282 16.34 -11.06 21.14
CA TYR A 282 15.19 -11.38 21.98
C TYR A 282 15.44 -12.61 22.86
N ALA A 283 16.18 -13.60 22.38
CA ALA A 283 16.65 -14.70 23.23
C ALA A 283 17.62 -14.20 24.31
N VAL A 284 18.61 -13.40 23.92
CA VAL A 284 19.60 -12.80 24.83
C VAL A 284 18.96 -11.87 25.87
N LYS A 285 17.86 -11.20 25.53
CA LYS A 285 17.05 -10.40 26.48
C LYS A 285 16.69 -11.22 27.72
N THR A 286 16.29 -12.48 27.53
CA THR A 286 15.89 -13.36 28.64
C THR A 286 17.08 -13.66 29.55
N CYS A 287 18.22 -14.02 28.96
CA CYS A 287 19.47 -14.26 29.69
C CYS A 287 19.90 -13.01 30.48
N ILE A 288 19.88 -11.82 29.86
CA ILE A 288 20.26 -10.55 30.50
C ILE A 288 19.38 -10.20 31.72
N LEU A 289 18.10 -10.57 31.69
CA LEU A 289 17.15 -10.30 32.77
C LEU A 289 17.25 -11.31 33.91
N GLN A 290 17.63 -12.55 33.60
CA GLN A 290 17.77 -13.66 34.55
C GLN A 290 19.15 -13.71 35.21
N GLU A 291 20.17 -13.16 34.55
CA GLU A 291 21.56 -13.13 35.03
C GLU A 291 21.68 -12.60 36.47
N ASP A 292 22.29 -13.41 37.34
CA ASP A 292 22.49 -13.13 38.75
C ASP A 292 23.96 -12.85 39.11
N PHE A 293 24.89 -13.03 38.15
CA PHE A 293 26.33 -12.82 38.28
C PHE A 293 26.99 -13.67 39.38
N GLN A 294 26.37 -14.80 39.77
CA GLN A 294 26.89 -15.68 40.81
C GLN A 294 27.68 -16.87 40.24
N GLY A 295 28.28 -17.67 41.12
CA GLY A 295 28.91 -18.93 40.74
C GLY A 295 30.17 -18.76 39.90
N GLN A 296 30.22 -19.46 38.77
CA GLN A 296 31.39 -19.54 37.89
C GLN A 296 31.30 -18.57 36.69
N HIS A 297 30.33 -17.66 36.71
CA HIS A 297 30.08 -16.68 35.66
C HIS A 297 31.33 -15.86 35.32
N GLN A 298 31.94 -15.22 36.31
CA GLN A 298 33.10 -14.34 36.08
C GLN A 298 34.31 -15.10 35.55
N ASP A 299 34.60 -16.27 36.12
CA ASP A 299 35.69 -17.16 35.69
C ASP A 299 35.50 -17.62 34.23
N PHE A 300 34.25 -17.78 33.79
CA PHE A 300 33.90 -18.17 32.43
C PHE A 300 33.94 -17.00 31.44
N CYS A 301 33.35 -15.85 31.82
CA CYS A 301 33.18 -14.70 30.94
C CYS A 301 34.47 -13.88 30.76
N GLU A 302 35.31 -13.74 31.80
CA GLU A 302 36.51 -12.89 31.75
C GLU A 302 37.48 -13.26 30.61
N PRO A 303 37.84 -14.55 30.37
CA PRO A 303 38.71 -14.91 29.26
C PRO A 303 38.06 -14.76 27.88
N LEU A 304 36.73 -14.86 27.81
CA LEU A 304 35.96 -14.79 26.56
C LEU A 304 35.66 -13.35 26.14
N ARG A 305 35.55 -12.44 27.11
CA ARG A 305 35.19 -11.03 26.92
C ARG A 305 35.91 -10.34 25.76
N PRO A 306 37.26 -10.31 25.68
CA PRO A 306 37.94 -9.59 24.60
C PRO A 306 37.62 -10.18 23.21
N ILE A 307 37.41 -11.49 23.13
CA ILE A 307 37.05 -12.17 21.87
C ILE A 307 35.60 -11.84 21.51
N MET A 308 34.68 -11.87 22.47
CA MET A 308 33.27 -11.52 22.27
C MET A 308 33.12 -10.06 21.83
N GLU A 309 33.75 -9.11 22.52
CA GLU A 309 33.73 -7.68 22.16
C GLU A 309 34.29 -7.45 20.75
N SER A 310 35.41 -8.10 20.41
CA SER A 310 36.01 -8.00 19.07
C SER A 310 35.11 -8.63 17.99
N MET A 311 34.49 -9.78 18.28
CA MET A 311 33.61 -10.48 17.35
C MET A 311 32.31 -9.71 17.10
N VAL A 312 31.69 -9.17 18.15
CA VAL A 312 30.56 -8.22 18.04
C VAL A 312 30.96 -7.05 17.14
N GLY A 313 32.08 -6.40 17.44
CA GLY A 313 32.54 -5.21 16.72
C GLY A 313 32.70 -5.44 15.22
N GLU A 314 33.43 -6.49 14.83
CA GLU A 314 33.67 -6.83 13.43
C GLU A 314 32.41 -7.35 12.74
N ALA A 315 31.59 -8.18 13.38
CA ALA A 315 30.35 -8.70 12.79
C ALA A 315 29.32 -7.61 12.49
N LEU A 316 29.20 -6.61 13.36
CA LEU A 316 28.27 -5.50 13.17
C LEU A 316 28.80 -4.49 12.16
N THR A 317 30.10 -4.19 12.19
CA THR A 317 30.73 -3.35 11.17
C THR A 317 30.53 -3.97 9.78
N LEU A 318 30.64 -5.30 9.68
CA LEU A 318 30.35 -6.02 8.44
C LEU A 318 28.89 -5.88 8.01
N ALA A 319 27.92 -5.98 8.93
CA ALA A 319 26.51 -5.78 8.63
C ALA A 319 26.22 -4.34 8.17
N GLU A 320 26.78 -3.33 8.84
CA GLU A 320 26.68 -1.92 8.47
C GLU A 320 27.28 -1.67 7.07
N LEU A 321 28.44 -2.27 6.74
CA LEU A 321 29.04 -2.18 5.41
C LEU A 321 28.12 -2.81 4.34
N CYS A 322 27.49 -3.94 4.64
CA CYS A 322 26.55 -4.59 3.73
C CYS A 322 25.33 -3.71 3.46
N VAL A 323 24.74 -3.12 4.51
CA VAL A 323 23.58 -2.23 4.34
C VAL A 323 23.99 -1.02 3.50
N ASN A 324 25.09 -0.35 3.86
CA ASN A 324 25.59 0.81 3.11
C ASN A 324 25.95 0.52 1.65
N SER A 325 26.38 -0.71 1.33
CA SER A 325 26.64 -1.10 -0.06
C SER A 325 25.35 -1.29 -0.88
N ALA A 326 24.21 -1.58 -0.24
CA ALA A 326 22.95 -1.89 -0.92
C ALA A 326 22.38 -0.72 -1.74
N TRP A 327 22.57 0.50 -1.26
CA TRP A 327 22.01 1.70 -1.89
C TRP A 327 22.82 2.16 -3.11
N ASN A 328 24.12 1.86 -3.12
CA ASN A 328 25.02 2.28 -4.18
C ASN A 328 24.84 1.38 -5.40
N SER A 329 24.44 1.95 -6.54
CA SER A 329 24.29 1.21 -7.80
C SER A 329 25.61 0.62 -8.32
N GLN A 330 26.73 1.19 -7.89
CA GLN A 330 28.07 0.72 -8.18
C GLN A 330 28.79 0.54 -6.85
N VAL A 331 29.04 -0.71 -6.50
CA VAL A 331 29.92 -1.02 -5.38
C VAL A 331 31.36 -1.04 -5.89
N PRO A 332 32.23 -0.16 -5.39
CA PRO A 332 33.61 -0.14 -5.82
C PRO A 332 34.30 -1.45 -5.41
N GLU A 333 35.21 -1.95 -6.23
CA GLU A 333 35.94 -3.20 -5.97
C GLU A 333 36.67 -3.17 -4.62
N THR A 334 37.11 -1.99 -4.18
CA THR A 334 37.71 -1.77 -2.86
C THR A 334 36.77 -2.12 -1.71
N LEU A 335 35.46 -1.85 -1.86
CA LEU A 335 34.46 -2.21 -0.86
C LEU A 335 34.21 -3.72 -0.86
N ILE A 336 34.24 -4.36 -2.04
CA ILE A 336 34.14 -5.84 -2.14
C ILE A 336 35.33 -6.50 -1.41
N GLN A 337 36.55 -6.02 -1.66
CA GLN A 337 37.74 -6.51 -0.98
C GLN A 337 37.67 -6.27 0.54
N ALA A 338 37.12 -5.13 0.97
CA ALA A 338 36.91 -4.83 2.38
C ALA A 338 35.89 -5.78 3.03
N LEU A 339 34.77 -6.08 2.35
CA LEU A 339 33.78 -7.06 2.77
C LEU A 339 34.40 -8.45 2.91
N GLU A 340 35.15 -8.93 1.90
CA GLU A 340 35.81 -10.24 1.93
C GLU A 340 36.85 -10.35 3.04
N THR A 341 37.62 -9.27 3.25
CA THR A 341 38.60 -9.20 4.34
C THR A 341 37.91 -9.26 5.71
N SER A 342 36.83 -8.51 5.89
CA SER A 342 36.05 -8.51 7.14
C SER A 342 35.36 -9.85 7.39
N VAL A 343 34.81 -10.52 6.36
CA VAL A 343 34.32 -11.90 6.44
C VAL A 343 35.40 -12.86 6.94
N GLY A 344 36.63 -12.74 6.40
CA GLY A 344 37.79 -13.52 6.85
C GLY A 344 38.10 -13.30 8.34
N LYS A 345 38.08 -12.03 8.80
CA LYS A 345 38.27 -11.68 10.20
C LYS A 345 37.19 -12.26 11.11
N VAL A 346 35.91 -12.09 10.76
CA VAL A 346 34.77 -12.60 11.54
C VAL A 346 34.85 -14.12 11.68
N ARG A 347 35.14 -14.85 10.60
CA ARG A 347 35.30 -16.31 10.64
C ARG A 347 36.49 -16.76 11.49
N ARG A 348 37.57 -15.99 11.52
CA ARG A 348 38.72 -16.24 12.40
C ARG A 348 38.33 -16.05 13.87
N LEU A 349 37.68 -14.94 14.20
CA LEU A 349 37.21 -14.65 15.56
C LEU A 349 36.20 -15.69 16.06
N GLN A 350 35.32 -16.19 15.19
CA GLN A 350 34.43 -17.31 15.54
C GLN A 350 35.20 -18.57 15.93
N LYS A 351 36.27 -18.92 15.20
CA LYS A 351 37.12 -20.08 15.54
C LYS A 351 37.85 -19.87 16.86
N GLU A 352 38.39 -18.67 17.08
CA GLU A 352 39.05 -18.30 18.33
C GLU A 352 38.06 -18.37 19.51
N LEU A 353 36.83 -17.88 19.33
CA LEU A 353 35.77 -17.96 20.35
C LEU A 353 35.38 -19.40 20.67
N VAL A 354 35.20 -20.26 19.67
CA VAL A 354 34.88 -21.67 19.89
C VAL A 354 36.01 -22.38 20.64
N ALA A 355 37.27 -22.13 20.28
CA ALA A 355 38.42 -22.72 20.96
C ALA A 355 38.49 -22.27 22.43
N ALA A 356 38.33 -20.96 22.68
CA ALA A 356 38.32 -20.40 24.03
C ALA A 356 37.11 -20.92 24.84
N TYR A 357 35.94 -21.03 24.22
CA TYR A 357 34.74 -21.61 24.84
C TYR A 357 34.99 -23.05 25.28
N GLN A 358 35.52 -23.91 24.39
CA GLN A 358 35.82 -25.31 24.73
C GLN A 358 36.87 -25.45 25.83
N GLN A 359 37.89 -24.59 25.81
CA GLN A 359 38.93 -24.58 26.84
C GLN A 359 38.39 -24.17 28.21
N ASN A 360 37.50 -23.17 28.28
CA ASN A 360 36.92 -22.73 29.54
C ASN A 360 35.81 -23.68 30.01
N TYR A 361 34.95 -24.14 29.10
CA TYR A 361 33.87 -25.07 29.41
C TYR A 361 34.36 -26.41 30.01
N SER A 362 35.52 -26.91 29.56
CA SER A 362 36.12 -28.14 30.11
C SER A 362 36.72 -27.97 31.51
N ARG A 363 37.03 -26.75 31.95
CA ARG A 363 37.52 -26.46 33.30
C ARG A 363 36.39 -26.34 34.32
N THR A 364 35.19 -26.00 33.86
CA THR A 364 34.04 -25.73 34.70
C THR A 364 33.28 -27.02 35.02
N SER A 365 33.24 -27.43 36.29
CA SER A 365 32.68 -28.73 36.71
C SER A 365 31.15 -28.76 36.83
N ARG A 366 30.45 -27.62 36.72
CA ARG A 366 28.98 -27.53 36.81
C ARG A 366 28.39 -26.96 35.52
N HIS A 367 27.73 -27.81 34.74
CA HIS A 367 27.19 -27.46 33.43
C HIS A 367 25.86 -26.68 33.48
N ASN A 368 25.08 -26.80 34.56
CA ASN A 368 23.77 -26.14 34.64
C ASN A 368 23.87 -24.65 34.96
N ASP A 369 24.95 -24.23 35.61
CA ASP A 369 25.16 -22.85 36.05
C ASP A 369 25.66 -21.95 34.90
N LEU A 370 25.92 -22.50 33.70
CA LEU A 370 26.46 -21.77 32.53
C LEU A 370 25.51 -21.72 31.32
N LEU A 371 24.21 -21.96 31.53
CA LEU A 371 23.25 -22.05 30.43
C LEU A 371 23.07 -20.71 29.72
N ASP A 372 22.99 -19.61 30.47
CA ASP A 372 22.78 -18.27 29.92
C ASP A 372 24.01 -17.78 29.15
N GLU A 373 25.21 -18.06 29.66
CA GLU A 373 26.50 -17.81 29.01
C GLU A 373 26.59 -18.57 27.69
N SER A 374 26.17 -19.84 27.70
CA SER A 374 26.16 -20.69 26.51
C SER A 374 25.22 -20.15 25.45
N ILE A 375 24.03 -19.67 25.85
CA ILE A 375 23.06 -19.03 24.96
C ILE A 375 23.65 -17.74 24.38
N LEU A 376 24.31 -16.90 25.19
CA LEU A 376 24.94 -15.68 24.71
C LEU A 376 26.03 -15.98 23.66
N VAL A 377 26.96 -16.89 23.97
CA VAL A 377 28.05 -17.26 23.06
C VAL A 377 27.51 -17.85 21.76
N PHE A 378 26.46 -18.68 21.85
CA PHE A 378 25.76 -19.21 20.68
C PHE A 378 25.12 -18.10 19.85
N ALA A 379 24.32 -17.23 20.47
CA ALA A 379 23.61 -16.14 19.80
C ALA A 379 24.59 -15.17 19.13
N LEU A 380 25.73 -14.90 19.77
CA LEU A 380 26.77 -14.06 19.22
C LEU A 380 27.46 -14.71 18.01
N SER A 381 27.77 -16.01 18.11
CA SER A 381 28.32 -16.79 17.00
C SER A 381 27.36 -16.85 15.82
N PHE A 382 26.05 -16.97 16.08
CA PHE A 382 25.00 -16.93 15.08
C PHE A 382 24.92 -15.57 14.38
N THR A 383 24.90 -14.46 15.13
CA THR A 383 24.92 -13.11 14.57
C THR A 383 26.14 -12.91 13.68
N ALA A 384 27.33 -13.31 14.13
CA ALA A 384 28.55 -13.25 13.34
C ALA A 384 28.47 -14.05 12.03
N ARG A 385 27.87 -15.24 12.07
CA ARG A 385 27.64 -16.06 10.87
C ARG A 385 26.67 -15.39 9.92
N LYS A 386 25.56 -14.85 10.42
CA LYS A 386 24.56 -14.14 9.61
C LYS A 386 25.15 -12.91 8.92
N SER A 387 25.99 -12.13 9.60
CA SER A 387 26.70 -11.01 8.98
C SER A 387 27.63 -11.46 7.85
N ALA A 388 28.36 -12.57 8.04
CA ALA A 388 29.23 -13.12 7.03
C ALA A 388 28.48 -13.71 5.82
N ASP A 389 27.36 -14.39 6.07
CA ASP A 389 26.49 -14.93 5.03
C ASP A 389 25.84 -13.80 4.22
N LEU A 390 25.39 -12.73 4.90
CA LEU A 390 24.87 -11.52 4.25
C LEU A 390 25.90 -10.86 3.33
N ALA A 391 27.15 -10.71 3.78
CA ALA A 391 28.24 -10.17 2.96
C ALA A 391 28.50 -11.05 1.72
N GLY A 392 28.43 -12.37 1.85
CA GLY A 392 28.53 -13.30 0.73
C GLY A 392 27.40 -13.11 -0.30
N LEU A 393 26.17 -12.88 0.16
CA LEU A 393 25.01 -12.61 -0.70
C LEU A 393 25.16 -11.28 -1.45
N VAL A 394 25.60 -10.22 -0.76
CA VAL A 394 25.87 -8.91 -1.36
C VAL A 394 26.93 -9.03 -2.46
N THR A 395 28.08 -9.63 -2.15
CA THR A 395 29.20 -9.79 -3.10
C THR A 395 28.82 -10.65 -4.31
N SER A 396 28.12 -11.78 -4.09
CA SER A 396 27.69 -12.66 -5.18
C SER A 396 26.69 -11.96 -6.11
N ARG A 397 25.75 -11.20 -5.55
CA ARG A 397 24.79 -10.42 -6.34
C ARG A 397 25.47 -9.35 -7.18
N HIS A 398 26.44 -8.61 -6.63
CA HIS A 398 27.18 -7.61 -7.39
C HIS A 398 27.98 -8.21 -8.54
N ARG A 399 28.67 -9.35 -8.31
CA ARG A 399 29.37 -10.07 -9.37
C ARG A 399 28.43 -10.55 -10.48
N GLN A 400 27.26 -11.06 -10.11
CA GLN A 400 26.23 -11.46 -11.07
C GLN A 400 25.73 -10.27 -11.89
N GLN A 401 25.52 -9.12 -11.26
CA GLN A 401 25.08 -7.90 -11.95
C GLN A 401 26.15 -7.39 -12.93
N GLN A 402 27.42 -7.33 -12.52
CA GLN A 402 28.54 -6.94 -13.38
C GLN A 402 28.66 -7.87 -14.60
N ALA A 403 28.51 -9.18 -14.41
CA ALA A 403 28.54 -10.16 -15.51
C ALA A 403 27.40 -9.94 -16.52
N LEU A 404 26.20 -9.57 -16.05
CA LEU A 404 25.07 -9.27 -16.91
C LEU A 404 25.25 -7.97 -17.71
N GLU A 405 25.87 -6.95 -17.11
CA GLU A 405 26.14 -5.68 -17.76
C GLU A 405 27.20 -5.80 -18.86
N ALA A 406 28.19 -6.68 -18.69
CA ALA A 406 29.21 -6.96 -19.70
C ALA A 406 28.64 -7.60 -21.00
N GLY A 407 27.45 -8.20 -20.94
CA GLY A 407 26.87 -8.96 -22.05
C GLY A 407 26.11 -8.16 -23.14
N GLY A 408 25.93 -6.84 -22.99
CA GLY A 408 25.35 -5.93 -24.01
C GLY A 408 23.85 -6.13 -24.38
N ILE A 409 23.33 -7.35 -24.32
CA ILE A 409 21.96 -7.75 -24.71
C ILE A 409 20.99 -7.73 -23.51
N GLY A 410 21.51 -7.56 -22.29
CA GLY A 410 20.77 -7.70 -21.04
C GLY A 410 19.57 -6.76 -20.90
N CYS A 411 19.57 -5.57 -21.52
CA CYS A 411 18.51 -4.57 -21.36
C CYS A 411 17.16 -5.03 -21.96
N LEU A 412 17.16 -5.53 -23.20
CA LEU A 412 15.93 -5.91 -23.91
C LEU A 412 15.28 -7.17 -23.30
N LEU A 413 16.10 -8.16 -22.95
CA LEU A 413 15.62 -9.37 -22.28
C LEU A 413 15.03 -9.05 -20.91
N ARG A 414 15.65 -8.13 -20.15
CA ARG A 414 15.14 -7.70 -18.84
C ARG A 414 13.80 -6.99 -18.97
N ALA A 415 13.63 -6.10 -19.95
CA ALA A 415 12.35 -5.43 -20.18
C ALA A 415 11.21 -6.44 -20.48
N ARG A 416 11.45 -7.42 -21.38
CA ARG A 416 10.46 -8.46 -21.69
C ARG A 416 10.11 -9.31 -20.47
N GLN A 417 11.12 -9.70 -19.69
CA GLN A 417 10.91 -10.51 -18.49
C GLN A 417 10.10 -9.74 -17.43
N VAL A 418 10.42 -8.46 -17.21
CA VAL A 418 9.70 -7.56 -16.30
C VAL A 418 8.24 -7.41 -16.72
N TRP A 419 7.96 -7.16 -18.00
CA TRP A 419 6.58 -7.06 -18.50
C TRP A 419 5.80 -8.37 -18.29
N SER A 420 6.40 -9.52 -18.59
CA SER A 420 5.74 -10.82 -18.39
C SER A 420 5.48 -11.13 -16.90
N ALA A 421 6.37 -10.67 -16.01
CA ALA A 421 6.24 -10.84 -14.58
C ALA A 421 5.18 -9.90 -14.01
N LEU A 422 5.13 -8.65 -14.51
CA LEU A 422 4.13 -7.65 -14.15
C LEU A 422 2.73 -8.12 -14.57
N LEU A 423 2.55 -8.57 -15.81
CA LEU A 423 1.26 -9.09 -16.28
C LEU A 423 0.81 -10.32 -15.46
N ARG A 424 1.72 -11.25 -15.18
CA ARG A 424 1.41 -12.39 -14.31
C ARG A 424 1.00 -11.95 -12.91
N LYS A 425 1.74 -11.02 -12.30
CA LYS A 425 1.41 -10.47 -10.97
C LYS A 425 0.07 -9.74 -10.96
N LEU A 426 -0.22 -8.93 -11.98
CA LEU A 426 -1.51 -8.25 -12.12
C LEU A 426 -2.64 -9.27 -12.24
N TRP A 427 -2.48 -10.30 -13.07
CA TRP A 427 -3.46 -11.36 -13.23
C TRP A 427 -3.68 -12.17 -11.95
N THR A 428 -2.61 -12.58 -11.26
CA THR A 428 -2.74 -13.30 -9.99
C THR A 428 -3.36 -12.42 -8.90
N SER A 429 -3.07 -11.11 -8.89
CA SER A 429 -3.68 -10.15 -7.95
C SER A 429 -5.16 -9.92 -8.25
N PHE A 430 -5.53 -9.91 -9.54
CA PHE A 430 -6.92 -9.85 -9.94
C PHE A 430 -7.67 -11.12 -9.52
N LEU A 431 -7.10 -12.31 -9.73
CA LEU A 431 -7.72 -13.56 -9.28
C LEU A 431 -7.79 -13.65 -7.74
N SER A 432 -6.78 -13.17 -7.02
CA SER A 432 -6.80 -13.19 -5.55
C SER A 432 -7.87 -12.27 -4.95
N THR A 433 -8.27 -11.22 -5.68
CA THR A 433 -9.40 -10.35 -5.33
C THR A 433 -10.72 -11.13 -5.24
N TRP A 434 -10.84 -12.24 -5.97
CA TRP A 434 -12.01 -13.11 -5.97
C TRP A 434 -11.75 -14.44 -5.26
N SER A 435 -10.75 -14.50 -4.37
CA SER A 435 -10.43 -15.71 -3.62
C SER A 435 -11.58 -16.08 -2.66
N PRO A 436 -12.12 -17.32 -2.72
CA PRO A 436 -13.24 -17.74 -1.87
C PRO A 436 -12.97 -17.57 -0.37
N SER A 437 -11.71 -17.67 0.06
CA SER A 437 -11.30 -17.46 1.45
C SER A 437 -11.60 -16.06 1.97
N VAL A 438 -11.45 -15.03 1.14
CA VAL A 438 -11.75 -13.63 1.51
C VAL A 438 -13.24 -13.37 1.36
N LEU A 439 -13.86 -13.88 0.29
CA LEU A 439 -15.28 -13.64 0.01
C LEU A 439 -16.21 -14.28 1.07
N LEU A 440 -15.84 -15.44 1.59
CA LEU A 440 -16.64 -16.19 2.57
C LEU A 440 -16.32 -15.83 4.02
N GLU A 441 -15.40 -14.88 4.26
CA GLU A 441 -15.11 -14.41 5.60
C GLU A 441 -16.33 -13.69 6.18
N CYS A 442 -16.82 -14.16 7.34
CA CYS A 442 -18.06 -13.67 7.95
C CYS A 442 -18.04 -12.15 8.18
N ASP A 443 -16.89 -11.59 8.56
CA ASP A 443 -16.74 -10.16 8.79
C ASP A 443 -16.71 -9.34 7.49
N HIS A 444 -16.17 -9.90 6.41
CA HIS A 444 -16.23 -9.29 5.08
C HIS A 444 -17.66 -9.28 4.53
N ILE A 445 -18.43 -10.37 4.70
CA ILE A 445 -19.85 -10.41 4.33
C ILE A 445 -20.66 -9.39 5.14
N LYS A 446 -20.46 -9.31 6.46
CA LYS A 446 -21.12 -8.28 7.30
C LYS A 446 -20.80 -6.87 6.83
N PHE A 447 -19.53 -6.62 6.48
CA PHE A 447 -19.10 -5.35 5.90
C PHE A 447 -19.84 -5.07 4.59
N ALA A 448 -19.85 -6.01 3.66
CA ALA A 448 -20.48 -5.85 2.35
C ALA A 448 -21.98 -5.58 2.49
N VAL A 449 -22.72 -6.42 3.23
CA VAL A 449 -24.18 -6.28 3.41
C VAL A 449 -24.56 -4.96 4.08
N ARG A 450 -23.85 -4.57 5.15
CA ARG A 450 -24.14 -3.32 5.89
C ARG A 450 -23.98 -2.09 5.00
N ASN A 451 -22.86 -1.99 4.28
CA ASN A 451 -22.62 -0.85 3.39
C ASN A 451 -23.53 -0.89 2.17
N TYR A 452 -23.83 -2.08 1.63
CA TYR A 452 -24.72 -2.28 0.50
C TYR A 452 -26.12 -1.75 0.79
N ILE A 453 -26.72 -2.14 1.92
CA ILE A 453 -28.06 -1.66 2.30
C ILE A 453 -28.08 -0.13 2.39
N ALA A 454 -27.11 0.46 3.07
CA ALA A 454 -27.07 1.90 3.27
C ALA A 454 -26.88 2.68 1.96
N ILE A 455 -25.95 2.24 1.10
CA ILE A 455 -25.69 2.86 -0.22
C ILE A 455 -26.91 2.70 -1.13
N THR A 456 -27.52 1.52 -1.17
CA THR A 456 -28.73 1.24 -1.95
C THR A 456 -29.90 2.12 -1.51
N LEU A 457 -30.13 2.28 -0.20
CA LEU A 457 -31.16 3.18 0.30
C LEU A 457 -30.89 4.64 -0.12
N CYS A 458 -29.65 5.11 -0.01
CA CYS A 458 -29.28 6.45 -0.49
C CYS A 458 -29.45 6.60 -2.00
N PHE A 459 -29.18 5.56 -2.78
CA PHE A 459 -29.38 5.57 -4.23
C PHE A 459 -30.87 5.68 -4.57
N VAL A 460 -31.72 4.85 -3.95
CA VAL A 460 -33.18 4.89 -4.13
C VAL A 460 -33.74 6.26 -3.73
N MET A 461 -33.31 6.81 -2.60
CA MET A 461 -33.70 8.16 -2.20
C MET A 461 -33.24 9.20 -3.24
N GLY A 462 -32.03 9.09 -3.79
CA GLY A 462 -31.54 10.00 -4.82
C GLY A 462 -32.35 9.94 -6.13
N VAL A 463 -32.91 8.78 -6.48
CA VAL A 463 -33.77 8.62 -7.66
C VAL A 463 -35.16 9.23 -7.43
N TYR A 464 -35.82 8.92 -6.30
CA TYR A 464 -37.23 9.25 -6.11
C TYR A 464 -37.51 10.54 -5.33
N PHE A 465 -36.61 10.99 -4.44
CA PHE A 465 -36.89 12.16 -3.63
C PHE A 465 -36.74 13.44 -4.43
N GLN A 466 -37.87 14.12 -4.61
CA GLN A 466 -37.97 15.46 -5.16
C GLN A 466 -38.30 16.41 -4.02
N GLY A 467 -37.35 17.27 -3.64
CA GLY A 467 -37.55 18.24 -2.56
C GLY A 467 -36.64 19.45 -2.70
N TYR A 468 -36.82 20.44 -1.84
CA TYR A 468 -36.03 21.69 -1.87
C TYR A 468 -34.51 21.49 -1.75
N VAL A 469 -34.07 20.37 -1.18
CA VAL A 469 -32.64 20.08 -0.91
C VAL A 469 -32.02 19.17 -1.97
N PHE A 470 -32.78 18.27 -2.59
CA PHE A 470 -32.27 17.28 -3.53
C PHE A 470 -33.01 17.33 -4.85
N THR A 471 -32.25 17.45 -5.94
CA THR A 471 -32.76 17.26 -7.30
C THR A 471 -33.00 15.77 -7.56
N PRO A 472 -34.04 15.40 -8.34
CA PRO A 472 -34.21 14.02 -8.76
C PRO A 472 -32.95 13.50 -9.48
N TYR A 473 -32.65 12.22 -9.30
CA TYR A 473 -31.43 11.56 -9.79
C TYR A 473 -30.14 12.20 -9.26
N SER A 474 -30.11 12.65 -8.00
CA SER A 474 -28.90 13.22 -7.40
C SER A 474 -27.97 12.13 -6.84
N PRO A 475 -26.73 11.98 -7.38
CA PRO A 475 -25.80 10.95 -6.92
C PRO A 475 -25.12 11.28 -5.60
N ILE A 476 -25.26 12.51 -5.10
CA ILE A 476 -24.41 13.08 -4.04
C ILE A 476 -24.46 12.23 -2.76
N MET A 477 -25.64 11.84 -2.28
CA MET A 477 -25.77 11.10 -1.03
C MET A 477 -25.12 9.71 -1.12
N ALA A 478 -25.45 8.96 -2.18
CA ALA A 478 -24.96 7.62 -2.38
C ALA A 478 -23.46 7.60 -2.68
N SER A 479 -22.94 8.51 -3.51
CA SER A 479 -21.50 8.67 -3.75
C SER A 479 -20.74 9.08 -2.48
N THR A 480 -21.28 9.99 -1.67
CA THR A 480 -20.65 10.37 -0.40
C THR A 480 -20.56 9.18 0.55
N LEU A 481 -21.64 8.40 0.68
CA LEU A 481 -21.65 7.21 1.53
C LEU A 481 -20.69 6.12 1.01
N ALA A 482 -20.57 5.98 -0.32
CA ALA A 482 -19.59 5.09 -0.94
C ALA A 482 -18.14 5.46 -0.55
N LEU A 483 -17.82 6.75 -0.42
CA LEU A 483 -16.49 7.21 0.04
C LEU A 483 -16.28 7.00 1.55
N LEU A 484 -17.35 6.91 2.33
CA LEU A 484 -17.33 6.75 3.80
C LEU A 484 -17.34 5.30 4.28
N ILE A 485 -17.31 4.31 3.38
CA ILE A 485 -17.24 2.91 3.78
C ILE A 485 -15.99 2.65 4.65
N SER A 486 -16.17 1.87 5.72
CA SER A 486 -15.09 1.44 6.62
C SER A 486 -15.26 -0.02 7.02
N LYS A 487 -14.15 -0.77 7.06
CA LYS A 487 -14.12 -2.16 7.53
C LYS A 487 -14.27 -2.26 9.05
N TYR A 488 -13.75 -1.29 9.81
CA TYR A 488 -13.72 -1.37 11.27
C TYR A 488 -14.98 -0.78 11.90
N LYS A 489 -15.60 -1.54 12.79
CA LYS A 489 -16.49 -0.98 13.81
C LYS A 489 -15.62 -0.09 14.70
N ASN A 490 -15.75 1.23 14.61
CA ASN A 490 -15.10 2.30 15.42
C ASN A 490 -13.95 3.10 14.80
N SER A 491 -13.42 2.77 13.61
CA SER A 491 -12.25 3.53 13.08
C SER A 491 -12.53 5.01 12.79
N ALA A 492 -13.78 5.39 12.52
CA ALA A 492 -14.14 6.79 12.28
C ALA A 492 -14.01 7.67 13.55
N PHE A 493 -14.03 7.05 14.74
CA PHE A 493 -13.91 7.74 16.02
C PHE A 493 -12.56 7.54 16.72
N THR A 494 -11.78 6.52 16.36
CA THR A 494 -10.46 6.26 16.98
C THR A 494 -9.28 6.82 16.18
N ASN A 495 -9.45 7.09 14.89
CA ASN A 495 -8.36 7.49 13.99
C ASN A 495 -8.46 8.94 13.47
N ASN A 496 -9.46 9.71 13.93
CA ASN A 496 -9.53 11.17 13.83
C ASN A 496 -9.37 11.75 15.23
#